data_AF-A0A448WNM8-F1
#
_entry.id   AF-A0A448WNM8-F1
#
_cell.length_a   1.000
_cell.length_b   1.000
_cell.length_c   1.000
_cell.angle_alpha   90.00
_cell.angle_beta   90.00
_cell.angle_gamma   90.00
#
_symmetry.space_group_name_H-M   'P 1'
#
loop_
_entity.id
_entity.type
_entity.pdbx_description
1 polymer ?
#
loop_
_entity_poly.entity_id
_entity_poly.type
_entity_poly.pdbx_seq_one_letter_code
_entity_poly.pdbx_strand_id
1 'polypeptide(L)'
;MGSLCEDLDCFNAEIKSQLSGYTITVHNAYTHPDVNNEGINLLPGTLTEIKLKTIENIWKSPPHGHCSPNTPRDMIIQSNDNDTYVYSEYACRGATIQAY
;
A
#
# COMPACT_ATOMS: atom_id res chain seq x y z
N MET A 1 5.35 -10.20 -35.49
CA MET A 1 4.12 -9.66 -34.88
C MET A 1 4.08 -10.17 -33.44
N GLY A 2 4.73 -9.44 -32.53
CA GLY A 2 4.74 -9.72 -31.09
C GLY A 2 4.46 -8.40 -30.38
N SER A 3 3.39 -8.34 -29.60
CA SER A 3 2.94 -7.11 -28.94
C SER A 3 3.67 -6.92 -27.62
N LEU A 4 4.59 -5.97 -27.62
CA LEU A 4 4.91 -4.96 -26.60
C LEU A 4 4.40 -5.23 -25.17
N CYS A 5 5.27 -5.80 -24.33
CA CYS A 5 5.37 -5.39 -22.92
C CYS A 5 6.38 -4.26 -22.86
N GLU A 6 5.92 -3.02 -23.04
CA GLU A 6 6.69 -1.83 -22.64
C GLU A 6 6.05 -1.31 -21.34
N ASP A 7 6.87 -1.25 -20.28
CA ASP A 7 6.64 -0.53 -19.02
C ASP A 7 5.35 -0.81 -18.26
N LEU A 8 4.94 -2.08 -18.17
CA LEU A 8 3.91 -2.48 -17.21
C LEU A 8 4.55 -2.68 -15.83
N ASP A 9 4.47 -1.61 -15.02
CA ASP A 9 4.47 -1.57 -13.55
C ASP A 9 4.29 -2.95 -12.87
N CYS A 10 5.39 -3.70 -12.78
CA CYS A 10 5.40 -5.08 -12.26
C CYS A 10 5.06 -5.16 -10.77
N PHE A 11 5.01 -4.02 -10.06
CA PHE A 11 4.59 -3.96 -8.66
C PHE A 11 3.08 -3.74 -8.48
N ASN A 12 2.39 -3.33 -9.54
CA ASN A 12 0.92 -3.23 -9.60
C ASN A 12 0.25 -4.52 -10.09
N ALA A 13 1.02 -5.54 -10.46
CA ALA A 13 0.51 -6.81 -10.95
C ALA A 13 0.48 -7.89 -9.86
N GLU A 14 -0.34 -7.72 -8.80
CA GLU A 14 -1.01 -8.89 -8.21
C GLU A 14 -2.25 -8.57 -7.34
N ILE A 15 -3.20 -7.80 -7.89
CA ILE A 15 -4.58 -7.85 -7.40
C ILE A 15 -5.21 -9.14 -7.90
N LYS A 16 -4.97 -10.26 -7.20
CA LYS A 16 -5.70 -11.55 -7.22
C LYS A 16 -6.72 -11.70 -8.37
N SER A 17 -6.25 -11.72 -9.60
CA SER A 17 -7.04 -11.55 -10.84
C SER A 17 -8.04 -12.69 -11.11
N GLN A 18 -8.00 -13.75 -10.30
CA GLN A 18 -8.89 -14.92 -10.41
C GLN A 18 -10.09 -14.90 -9.46
N LEU A 19 -10.26 -13.87 -8.63
CA LEU A 19 -11.39 -13.78 -7.69
C LEU A 19 -12.44 -12.80 -8.19
N SER A 20 -13.62 -13.32 -8.53
CA SER A 20 -14.81 -12.50 -8.79
C SER A 20 -15.31 -11.88 -7.47
N GLY A 21 -15.13 -10.57 -7.29
CA GLY A 21 -15.52 -9.87 -6.06
C GLY A 21 -14.99 -8.44 -5.97
N TYR A 22 -15.12 -7.85 -4.79
CA TYR A 22 -14.54 -6.55 -4.46
C TYR A 22 -13.40 -6.73 -3.47
N THR A 23 -12.31 -5.98 -3.63
CA THR A 23 -11.24 -5.90 -2.64
C THR A 23 -11.34 -4.56 -1.92
N ILE A 24 -11.35 -4.60 -0.59
CA ILE A 24 -11.34 -3.40 0.25
C ILE A 24 -10.06 -3.38 1.07
N THR A 25 -9.52 -2.19 1.33
CA THR A 25 -8.36 -2.00 2.22
C THR A 25 -8.69 -0.89 3.19
N VAL A 26 -8.35 -1.06 4.46
CA VAL A 26 -8.53 -0.04 5.50
C VAL A 26 -7.16 0.41 5.94
N HIS A 27 -6.87 1.69 5.73
CA HIS A 27 -5.55 2.27 6.02
C HIS A 27 -5.71 3.65 6.67
N ASN A 28 -4.62 4.17 7.21
CA ASN A 28 -4.62 5.50 7.82
C ASN A 28 -4.80 6.59 6.74
N ALA A 29 -5.48 7.67 7.11
CA ALA A 29 -5.64 8.82 6.22
C ALA A 29 -4.27 9.30 5.69
N TYR A 30 -4.22 9.65 4.42
CA TYR A 30 -3.04 10.15 3.72
C TYR A 30 -1.88 9.15 3.56
N THR A 31 -1.98 7.91 4.05
CA THR A 31 -0.97 6.86 3.77
C THR A 31 -1.30 6.12 2.48
N HIS A 32 -0.27 5.65 1.76
CA HIS A 32 -0.49 4.84 0.56
C HIS A 32 -1.02 3.44 0.94
N PRO A 33 -2.16 3.01 0.38
CA PRO A 33 -2.79 1.74 0.74
C PRO A 33 -2.01 0.53 0.21
N ASP A 34 -1.77 -0.46 1.05
CA ASP A 34 -1.22 -1.76 0.65
C ASP A 34 -2.34 -2.73 0.25
N VAL A 35 -2.86 -2.56 -0.97
CA VAL A 35 -3.99 -3.35 -1.48
C VAL A 35 -3.62 -4.83 -1.65
N ASN A 36 -2.35 -5.16 -1.87
CA ASN A 36 -1.90 -6.51 -2.14
C ASN A 36 -1.75 -7.35 -0.86
N ASN A 37 -1.22 -6.76 0.23
CA ASN A 37 -1.03 -7.46 1.49
C ASN A 37 -2.16 -7.25 2.50
N GLU A 38 -2.79 -6.06 2.52
CA GLU A 38 -3.84 -5.70 3.49
C GLU A 38 -5.25 -5.72 2.89
N GLY A 39 -5.38 -6.05 1.60
CA GLY A 39 -6.66 -6.18 0.91
C GLY A 39 -7.50 -7.36 1.40
N ILE A 40 -8.74 -7.07 1.79
CA ILE A 40 -9.76 -8.04 2.17
C ILE A 40 -10.69 -8.26 0.98
N ASN A 41 -10.84 -9.51 0.56
CA ASN A 41 -11.74 -9.89 -0.53
C ASN A 41 -13.17 -10.08 0.00
N LEU A 42 -14.13 -9.45 -0.67
CA LEU A 42 -15.55 -9.56 -0.40
C LEU A 42 -16.21 -10.48 -1.42
N LEU A 43 -17.01 -11.43 -0.92
CA LEU A 43 -17.79 -12.33 -1.77
C LEU A 43 -19.00 -11.61 -2.36
N PRO A 44 -19.21 -11.66 -3.69
CA PRO A 44 -20.39 -11.09 -4.31
C PRO A 44 -21.66 -11.83 -3.85
N GLY A 45 -22.78 -11.11 -3.74
CA GLY A 45 -24.07 -11.69 -3.38
C GLY A 45 -24.27 -11.98 -1.89
N THR A 46 -23.33 -11.57 -1.02
CA THR A 46 -23.44 -11.73 0.44
C THR A 46 -23.31 -10.39 1.15
N LEU A 47 -23.99 -10.24 2.30
CA LEU A 47 -23.79 -9.11 3.18
C LEU A 47 -22.56 -9.36 4.05
N THR A 48 -21.54 -8.52 3.93
CA THR A 48 -20.33 -8.59 4.77
C THR A 48 -20.37 -7.49 5.83
N GLU A 49 -20.36 -7.87 7.11
CA GLU A 49 -20.21 -6.94 8.23
C GLU A 49 -18.72 -6.78 8.56
N ILE A 50 -18.22 -5.53 8.58
CA ILE A 50 -16.83 -5.21 8.88
C ILE A 50 -16.76 -4.50 10.22
N LYS A 51 -16.03 -5.08 11.18
CA LYS A 51 -15.78 -4.48 12.50
C LYS A 51 -14.32 -4.11 12.61
N LEU A 52 -14.06 -2.84 12.92
CA LEU A 52 -12.72 -2.30 13.01
C LEU A 52 -12.28 -2.19 14.47
N LYS A 53 -11.01 -2.54 14.72
CA LYS A 53 -10.34 -2.30 15.99
C LYS A 53 -9.03 -1.57 15.71
N THR A 54 -8.90 -0.35 16.22
CA THR A 54 -7.67 0.42 16.09
C THR A 54 -6.65 -0.03 17.15
N ILE A 55 -5.42 -0.30 16.70
CA ILE A 55 -4.27 -0.61 17.57
C ILE A 55 -3.16 0.36 17.20
N GLU A 56 -2.73 1.17 18.15
CA GLU A 56 -1.63 2.11 17.96
C GLU A 56 -0.32 1.49 18.49
N ASN A 57 0.68 1.41 17.62
CA ASN A 57 2.01 0.93 17.97
C ASN A 57 2.98 2.11 18.01
N ILE A 58 3.43 2.49 19.21
CA ILE A 58 4.39 3.57 19.41
C ILE A 58 5.76 2.97 19.70
N TRP A 59 6.72 3.27 18.84
CA TRP A 59 8.09 2.79 18.95
C TRP A 59 9.02 3.92 19.41
N LYS A 60 10.07 3.57 20.15
CA LYS A 60 11.11 4.52 20.55
C LYS A 60 12.08 4.79 19.39
N SER A 61 12.68 5.97 19.39
CA SER A 61 13.84 6.27 18.55
C SER A 61 15.11 5.61 19.09
N PRO A 62 16.17 5.49 18.26
CA PRO A 62 17.49 5.04 18.71
C PRO A 62 17.98 5.82 19.95
N PRO A 63 18.66 5.16 20.90
CA PRO A 63 19.18 3.78 20.87
C PRO A 63 18.20 2.70 21.35
N HIS A 64 16.99 3.06 21.75
CA HIS A 64 16.04 2.12 22.38
C HIS A 64 14.99 1.54 21.42
N GLY A 65 15.00 1.98 20.16
CA GLY A 65 14.19 1.42 19.09
C GLY A 65 14.76 1.77 17.73
N HIS A 66 14.11 1.30 16.68
CA HIS A 66 14.61 1.38 15.30
C HIS A 66 13.89 2.45 14.46
N CYS A 67 13.00 3.25 15.04
CA CYS A 67 12.37 4.34 14.30
C CYS A 67 13.38 5.42 13.95
N SER A 68 13.60 5.63 12.65
CA SER A 68 14.47 6.69 12.15
C SER A 68 13.96 8.06 12.64
N PRO A 69 14.82 8.95 13.14
CA PRO A 69 14.43 10.32 13.47
C PRO A 69 14.19 11.18 12.22
N ASN A 70 14.63 10.69 11.05
CA ASN A 70 14.60 11.41 9.77
C ASN A 70 13.57 10.82 8.81
N THR A 71 12.46 10.27 9.30
CA THR A 71 11.35 9.85 8.43
C THR A 71 10.80 11.07 7.68
N PRO A 72 10.77 11.05 6.33
CA PRO A 72 10.12 12.11 5.57
C PRO A 72 8.68 12.28 6.05
N ARG A 73 8.21 13.52 6.22
CA ARG A 73 6.82 13.76 6.62
C ARG A 73 5.87 13.41 5.49
N ASP A 74 6.27 13.78 4.28
CA ASP A 74 5.55 13.57 3.04
C ASP A 74 6.49 12.85 2.07
N MET A 75 5.93 11.91 1.33
CA MET A 75 6.61 11.16 0.30
C MET A 75 5.80 11.23 -1.00
N ILE A 76 6.50 11.65 -2.05
CA ILE A 76 5.95 11.65 -3.40
C ILE A 76 6.18 10.23 -3.93
N ILE A 77 5.11 9.46 -4.03
CA ILE A 77 5.14 8.18 -4.75
C ILE A 77 4.74 8.53 -6.17
N GLN A 78 5.53 8.12 -7.16
CA GLN A 78 5.15 8.26 -8.56
C GLN A 78 4.02 7.26 -8.87
N SER A 79 2.83 7.49 -8.33
CA SER A 79 1.61 6.99 -8.96
C SER A 79 1.29 7.92 -10.11
N ASN A 80 0.53 7.44 -11.10
CA ASN A 80 0.17 8.17 -12.32
C ASN A 80 -0.48 9.55 -12.08
N ASP A 81 -0.86 9.88 -10.85
CA ASP A 81 -1.54 11.12 -10.46
C ASP A 81 -0.67 12.10 -9.63
N ASN A 82 0.64 11.84 -9.43
CA ASN A 82 1.52 12.70 -8.61
C ASN A 82 0.99 12.91 -7.17
N ASP A 83 0.33 11.90 -6.62
CA ASP A 83 -0.22 11.97 -5.28
C ASP A 83 0.88 12.06 -4.22
N THR A 84 0.66 12.93 -3.23
CA THR A 84 1.54 13.04 -2.06
C THR A 84 0.96 12.23 -0.92
N TYR A 85 1.71 11.25 -0.45
CA TYR A 85 1.33 10.40 0.69
C TYR A 85 2.21 10.72 1.90
N VAL A 86 1.68 10.57 3.10
CA VAL A 86 2.48 10.55 4.33
C VAL A 86 3.27 9.24 4.39
N TYR A 87 4.43 9.28 5.03
CA TYR A 87 5.30 8.12 5.18
C TYR A 87 4.58 6.89 5.76
N SER A 88 4.74 5.77 5.07
CA SER A 88 4.51 4.42 5.58
C SER A 88 5.65 3.50 5.14
N GLU A 89 5.90 2.43 5.89
CA GLU A 89 6.96 1.46 5.55
C GLU A 89 6.73 0.85 4.16
N TYR A 90 5.48 0.46 3.87
CA TYR A 90 5.09 -0.10 2.57
C TYR A 90 5.39 0.87 1.43
N ALA A 91 4.98 2.13 1.60
CA ALA A 91 5.19 3.17 0.61
C ALA A 91 6.68 3.43 0.36
N CYS A 92 7.50 3.48 1.41
CA CYS A 92 8.95 3.63 1.32
C CYS A 92 9.58 2.48 0.54
N ARG A 93 9.15 1.25 0.79
CA ARG A 93 9.60 0.07 0.06
C ARG A 93 9.22 0.13 -1.42
N GLY A 94 7.97 0.47 -1.74
CA GLY A 94 7.51 0.63 -3.12
C GLY A 94 8.31 1.68 -3.89
N ALA A 95 8.54 2.85 -3.28
CA ALA A 95 9.32 3.92 -3.88
C ALA A 95 10.77 3.51 -4.19
N THR A 96 11.41 2.68 -3.34
CA THR A 96 12.77 2.20 -3.63
C THR A 96 12.84 1.21 -4.79
N ILE A 97 11.74 0.51 -5.09
CA ILE A 97 11.68 -0.47 -6.17
C ILE A 97 11.39 0.22 -7.51
N GLN A 98 10.51 1.22 -7.52
CA GLN A 98 10.15 2.00 -8.71
C GLN A 98 11.18 3.07 -9.09
N ALA A 99 12.20 3.31 -8.25
CA ALA A 99 13.28 4.26 -8.54
C ALA A 99 14.35 3.74 -9.51
N TYR A 100 14.18 2.51 -10.04
CA TYR A 100 15.09 1.85 -10.99
C TYR A 100 14.36 1.34 -12.22
#